data_AF-A0A959SN14-F1
#
_entry.id   AF-A0A959SN14-F1
#
_cell.length_a   1.000
_cell.length_b   1.000
_cell.length_c   1.000
_cell.angle_alpha   90.00
_cell.angle_beta   90.00
_cell.angle_gamma   90.00
#
_symmetry.space_group_name_H-M   'P 1'
#
loop_
_entity.id
_entity.type
_entity.pdbx_description
1 polymer ?
#
loop_
_entity_poly.entity_id
_entity_poly.type
_entity_poly.pdbx_seq_one_letter_code
_entity_poly.pdbx_strand_id
1 'polypeptide(L)'
;MNAPTFAMAMREVSTVEVFANLSKAITNGMALFNDGQRLPVEQGAVFADTIIEEYPHESLADVVVFLRRAALGKYGEEGWDGQTLKKGQTFGALTLAKVMEWWRQYLGEKAEALEAERTKANGSYKLDLSSALHPKVMDVAKELSEKVSVERAENNKAARLEKIRRTVGSVTDDGLRELYALHTAADERSIIIGEADKRGLLAKAMNQTNNEAA
;
A
#
# COMPACT_ATOMS: atom_id res chain seq x y z
N MET A 1 -13.50 19.22 -4.18
CA MET A 1 -14.15 18.13 -3.43
C MET A 1 -13.37 16.86 -3.73
N ASN A 2 -12.94 16.13 -2.71
CA ASN A 2 -12.33 14.82 -2.91
C ASN A 2 -13.42 13.84 -3.35
N ALA A 3 -13.14 13.02 -4.37
CA ALA A 3 -14.07 11.98 -4.79
C ALA A 3 -14.27 10.97 -3.64
N PRO A 4 -15.48 10.45 -3.42
CA PRO A 4 -15.72 9.44 -2.39
C PRO A 4 -14.93 8.17 -2.70
N THR A 5 -14.32 7.57 -1.67
CA THR A 5 -13.64 6.27 -1.80
C THR A 5 -14.65 5.15 -2.01
N PHE A 6 -14.22 3.99 -2.48
CA PHE A 6 -15.10 2.83 -2.62
C PHE A 6 -15.74 2.43 -1.29
N ALA A 7 -14.98 2.45 -0.18
CA ALA A 7 -15.53 2.21 1.16
C ALA A 7 -16.60 3.21 1.57
N MET A 8 -16.45 4.49 1.20
CA MET A 8 -17.45 5.53 1.46
C MET A 8 -18.67 5.33 0.58
N ALA A 9 -18.47 5.11 -0.72
CA ALA A 9 -19.54 4.88 -1.68
C ALA A 9 -20.37 3.65 -1.30
N MET A 10 -19.75 2.53 -0.91
CA MET A 10 -20.47 1.32 -0.49
C MET A 10 -21.32 1.48 0.77
N ARG A 11 -21.14 2.55 1.55
CA ARG A 11 -22.02 2.88 2.69
C ARG A 11 -23.25 3.66 2.26
N GLU A 12 -23.15 4.41 1.17
CA GLU A 12 -24.21 5.28 0.65
C GLU A 12 -25.04 4.57 -0.43
N VAL A 13 -24.40 3.70 -1.22
CA VAL A 13 -24.98 2.89 -2.29
C VAL A 13 -24.58 1.43 -2.14
N SER A 14 -25.31 0.52 -2.79
CA SER A 14 -25.02 -0.92 -2.70
C SER A 14 -23.67 -1.29 -3.32
N THR A 15 -23.02 -2.33 -2.81
CA THR A 15 -21.77 -2.89 -3.40
C THR A 15 -21.93 -3.24 -4.88
N VAL A 16 -23.10 -3.75 -5.27
CA VAL A 16 -23.43 -4.08 -6.66
C VAL A 16 -23.39 -2.84 -7.55
N GLU A 17 -23.91 -1.72 -7.07
CA GLU A 17 -23.92 -0.46 -7.81
C GLU A 17 -22.51 0.14 -7.93
N VAL A 18 -21.70 0.06 -6.88
CA VAL A 18 -20.28 0.46 -6.93
C VAL A 18 -19.51 -0.39 -7.94
N PHE A 19 -19.71 -1.71 -7.91
CA PHE A 19 -19.11 -2.64 -8.87
C PHE A 19 -19.53 -2.35 -10.31
N ALA A 20 -20.82 -2.09 -10.56
CA ALA A 20 -21.32 -1.76 -11.89
C ALA A 20 -20.72 -0.44 -12.42
N ASN A 21 -20.64 0.59 -11.56
CA ASN A 21 -20.05 1.87 -11.91
C ASN A 21 -18.55 1.76 -12.20
N LEU A 22 -17.82 0.97 -11.40
CA LEU A 22 -16.41 0.70 -11.61
C LEU A 22 -16.17 -0.10 -12.89
N SER A 23 -16.92 -1.17 -13.12
CA SER A 23 -16.86 -1.96 -14.35
C SER A 23 -17.11 -1.10 -15.58
N LYS A 24 -18.13 -0.23 -15.54
CA LYS A 24 -18.39 0.74 -16.61
C LYS A 24 -17.23 1.71 -16.84
N ALA A 25 -16.62 2.22 -15.77
CA ALA A 25 -15.45 3.11 -15.88
C ALA A 25 -14.25 2.38 -16.51
N ILE A 26 -14.03 1.12 -16.14
CA ILE A 26 -12.99 0.26 -16.75
C ILE A 26 -13.27 0.03 -18.23
N THR A 27 -14.50 -0.35 -18.61
CA THR A 27 -14.88 -0.52 -20.02
C THR A 27 -14.64 0.77 -20.83
N ASN A 28 -15.06 1.93 -20.29
CA ASN A 28 -14.84 3.21 -20.95
C ASN A 28 -13.35 3.58 -21.03
N GLY A 29 -12.56 3.27 -20.00
CA GLY A 29 -11.12 3.47 -20.02
C GLY A 29 -10.40 2.55 -21.00
N MET A 30 -10.84 1.30 -21.15
CA MET A 30 -10.30 0.36 -22.14
C MET A 30 -10.58 0.82 -23.57
N ALA A 31 -11.64 1.57 -23.81
CA ALA A 31 -11.90 2.21 -25.10
C ALA A 31 -10.80 3.20 -25.53
N LEU A 32 -9.97 3.70 -24.60
CA LEU A 32 -8.82 4.55 -24.92
C LEU A 32 -7.62 3.77 -25.49
N PHE A 33 -7.61 2.45 -25.35
CA PHE A 33 -6.59 1.57 -25.89
C PHE A 33 -6.98 1.07 -27.29
N ASN A 34 -5.98 0.73 -28.10
CA ASN A 34 -6.19 0.04 -29.37
C ASN A 34 -6.89 -1.31 -29.11
N ASP A 35 -7.77 -1.74 -30.02
CA ASP A 35 -8.59 -2.94 -29.86
C ASP A 35 -7.77 -4.18 -29.46
N GLY A 36 -6.61 -4.40 -30.09
CA GLY A 36 -5.72 -5.52 -29.81
C GLY A 36 -4.92 -5.42 -28.50
N GLN A 37 -5.00 -4.29 -27.79
CA GLN A 37 -4.33 -4.03 -26.52
C GLN A 37 -5.31 -4.00 -25.34
N ARG A 38 -6.62 -4.08 -25.58
CA ARG A 38 -7.63 -4.00 -24.52
C ARG A 38 -7.58 -5.22 -23.60
N LEU A 39 -7.89 -4.99 -22.34
CA LEU A 39 -8.20 -6.05 -21.40
C LEU A 39 -9.56 -6.69 -21.79
N PRO A 40 -9.67 -8.03 -21.87
CA PRO A 40 -10.96 -8.70 -22.07
C PRO A 40 -11.99 -8.29 -21.02
N VAL A 41 -13.27 -8.27 -21.38
CA VAL A 41 -14.35 -7.77 -20.50
C VAL A 41 -14.40 -8.55 -19.19
N GLU A 42 -14.22 -9.87 -19.25
CA GLU A 42 -14.20 -10.76 -18.10
C GLU A 42 -13.05 -10.42 -17.15
N GLN A 43 -11.86 -10.14 -17.70
CA GLN A 43 -10.71 -9.70 -16.89
C GLN A 43 -10.90 -8.28 -16.35
N GLY A 44 -11.63 -7.41 -17.06
CA GLY A 44 -12.03 -6.10 -16.56
C GLY A 44 -12.96 -6.18 -15.35
N ALA A 45 -13.89 -7.15 -15.34
CA ALA A 45 -14.75 -7.41 -14.18
C ALA A 45 -13.94 -7.92 -12.98
N VAL A 46 -13.00 -8.84 -13.20
CA VAL A 46 -12.09 -9.32 -12.13
C VAL A 46 -11.24 -8.17 -11.59
N PHE A 47 -10.72 -7.30 -12.47
CA PHE A 47 -9.99 -6.11 -12.06
C PHE A 47 -10.85 -5.19 -11.17
N ALA A 48 -12.11 -4.95 -11.55
CA ALA A 48 -13.03 -4.16 -10.74
C ALA A 48 -13.22 -4.75 -9.33
N ASP A 49 -13.40 -6.07 -9.24
CA ASP A 49 -13.57 -6.79 -7.99
C ASP A 49 -12.33 -6.65 -7.09
N THR A 50 -11.15 -6.93 -7.65
CA THR A 50 -9.86 -6.79 -6.95
C THR A 50 -9.65 -5.37 -6.41
N ILE A 51 -10.01 -4.34 -7.18
CA ILE A 51 -9.89 -2.94 -6.74
C ILE A 51 -10.80 -2.65 -5.54
N ILE A 52 -12.04 -3.14 -5.54
CA ILE A 52 -12.99 -2.91 -4.45
C ILE A 52 -12.53 -3.63 -3.17
N GLU A 53 -12.03 -4.87 -3.30
CA GLU A 53 -11.59 -5.68 -2.16
C GLU A 53 -10.26 -5.22 -1.57
N GLU A 54 -9.24 -5.05 -2.40
CA GLU A 54 -7.87 -4.77 -1.95
C GLU A 54 -7.59 -3.27 -1.76
N TYR A 55 -8.29 -2.40 -2.50
CA TYR A 55 -8.07 -0.95 -2.52
C TYR A 55 -9.33 -0.13 -2.17
N PRO A 56 -10.02 -0.43 -1.04
CA PRO A 56 -11.28 0.23 -0.70
C PRO A 56 -11.13 1.73 -0.34
N HIS A 57 -9.90 2.19 -0.12
CA HIS A 57 -9.54 3.59 0.15
C HIS A 57 -9.33 4.41 -1.12
N GLU A 58 -9.29 3.78 -2.28
CA GLU A 58 -9.23 4.46 -3.58
C GLU A 58 -10.62 4.83 -4.07
N SER A 59 -10.69 5.68 -5.09
CA SER A 59 -11.95 6.18 -5.64
C SER A 59 -12.12 5.81 -7.12
N LEU A 60 -13.36 5.93 -7.62
CA LEU A 60 -13.66 5.78 -9.05
C LEU A 60 -12.85 6.77 -9.90
N ALA A 61 -12.60 7.97 -9.38
CA ALA A 61 -11.82 9.00 -10.06
C ALA A 61 -10.35 8.57 -10.23
N ASP A 62 -9.79 7.88 -9.23
CA ASP A 62 -8.42 7.36 -9.29
C ASP A 62 -8.27 6.33 -10.41
N VAL A 63 -9.23 5.41 -10.54
CA VAL A 63 -9.25 4.40 -11.60
C VAL A 63 -9.35 5.06 -12.99
N VAL A 64 -10.17 6.09 -13.14
CA VAL A 64 -10.28 6.83 -14.41
C VAL A 64 -8.97 7.55 -14.76
N VAL A 65 -8.33 8.20 -13.78
CA VAL A 65 -7.04 8.89 -13.99
C VAL A 65 -5.95 7.88 -14.35
N PHE A 66 -5.89 6.76 -13.65
CA PHE A 66 -4.99 5.66 -13.95
C PHE A 66 -5.15 5.17 -15.39
N LEU A 67 -6.37 4.80 -15.81
CA LEU A 67 -6.61 4.24 -17.15
C LEU A 67 -6.23 5.22 -18.26
N ARG A 68 -6.47 6.52 -18.06
CA ARG A 68 -6.01 7.57 -19.00
C ARG A 68 -4.50 7.64 -19.08
N ARG A 69 -3.79 7.61 -17.94
CA ARG A 69 -2.33 7.63 -17.90
C ARG A 69 -1.73 6.35 -18.51
N ALA A 70 -2.36 5.21 -18.26
CA ALA A 70 -1.97 3.93 -18.83
C ALA A 70 -2.13 3.93 -20.35
N ALA A 71 -3.25 4.45 -20.88
CA ALA A 71 -3.48 4.59 -22.31
C ALA A 71 -2.47 5.54 -23.00
N LEU A 72 -1.98 6.56 -22.28
CA LEU A 72 -0.91 7.45 -22.73
C LEU A 72 0.50 6.83 -22.60
N GLY A 73 0.59 5.56 -22.19
CA GLY A 73 1.85 4.84 -22.09
C GLY A 73 2.73 5.28 -20.93
N LYS A 74 2.15 5.83 -19.85
CA LYS A 74 2.93 6.30 -18.70
C LYS A 74 3.63 5.17 -17.94
N TYR A 75 2.99 4.00 -17.90
CA TYR A 75 3.44 2.83 -17.16
C TYR A 75 4.13 1.81 -18.09
N GLY A 76 4.98 0.96 -17.52
CA GLY A 76 5.82 0.01 -18.26
C GLY A 76 6.43 -1.04 -17.35
N GLU A 77 7.34 -1.84 -17.88
CA GLU A 77 8.10 -2.83 -17.09
C GLU A 77 9.12 -2.08 -16.21
N GLU A 78 9.20 -2.38 -14.92
CA GLU A 78 10.30 -1.86 -14.10
C GLU A 78 11.59 -2.63 -14.38
N GLY A 79 12.64 -1.90 -14.73
CA GLY A 79 14.00 -2.41 -14.79
C GLY A 79 14.57 -2.68 -13.39
N TRP A 80 15.65 -3.46 -13.34
CA TRP A 80 16.40 -3.78 -12.12
C TRP A 80 16.94 -2.54 -11.38
N ASP A 81 17.03 -1.41 -12.08
CA ASP A 81 17.46 -0.10 -11.59
C ASP A 81 16.30 0.79 -11.14
N GLY A 82 15.07 0.27 -11.13
CA GLY A 82 13.84 1.01 -10.82
C GLY A 82 13.40 1.97 -11.93
N GLN A 83 14.06 1.99 -13.08
CA GLN A 83 13.60 2.77 -14.22
C GLN A 83 12.47 2.04 -14.93
N THR A 84 11.41 2.77 -15.28
CA THR A 84 10.34 2.21 -16.13
C THR A 84 10.87 2.01 -17.56
N LEU A 85 11.17 0.77 -17.91
CA LEU A 85 11.48 0.30 -19.25
C LEU A 85 10.18 0.11 -20.05
N LYS A 86 10.27 0.24 -21.37
CA LYS A 86 9.16 -0.08 -22.30
C LYS A 86 7.82 0.62 -21.98
N LYS A 87 7.89 1.90 -21.58
CA LYS A 87 6.71 2.75 -21.35
C LYS A 87 5.71 2.66 -22.50
N GLY A 88 4.48 2.26 -22.20
CA GLY A 88 3.40 2.12 -23.19
C GLY A 88 3.53 0.97 -24.19
N GLN A 89 4.61 0.17 -24.15
CA GLN A 89 4.70 -1.00 -25.00
C GLN A 89 3.92 -2.16 -24.40
N THR A 90 2.78 -2.44 -25.03
CA THR A 90 2.04 -3.69 -24.87
C THR A 90 2.10 -4.44 -26.19
N PHE A 91 2.81 -5.57 -26.19
CA PHE A 91 2.70 -6.55 -27.25
C PHE A 91 1.45 -7.38 -26.97
N GLY A 92 0.41 -7.19 -27.78
CA GLY A 92 -0.87 -7.87 -27.62
C GLY A 92 -1.77 -7.30 -26.52
N ALA A 93 -2.80 -8.07 -26.17
CA ALA A 93 -3.83 -7.68 -25.23
C ALA A 93 -3.26 -7.48 -23.83
N LEU A 94 -3.77 -6.50 -23.10
CA LEU A 94 -3.48 -6.35 -21.68
C LEU A 94 -3.94 -7.58 -20.92
N THR A 95 -3.12 -8.02 -19.96
CA THR A 95 -3.47 -9.05 -18.99
C THR A 95 -3.79 -8.40 -17.65
N LEU A 96 -4.61 -9.07 -16.85
CA LEU A 96 -4.91 -8.62 -15.48
C LEU A 96 -3.63 -8.34 -14.67
N ALA A 97 -2.64 -9.23 -14.74
CA ALA A 97 -1.37 -9.07 -14.03
C ALA A 97 -0.65 -7.75 -14.39
N LYS A 98 -0.60 -7.41 -15.69
CA LYS A 98 0.05 -6.19 -16.17
C LYS A 98 -0.72 -4.92 -15.78
N VAL A 99 -2.05 -4.97 -15.84
CA VAL A 99 -2.89 -3.85 -15.39
C VAL A 99 -2.73 -3.62 -13.88
N MET A 100 -2.65 -4.69 -13.08
CA MET A 100 -2.41 -4.60 -11.63
C MET A 100 -1.01 -4.07 -11.29
N GLU A 101 0.02 -4.46 -12.03
CA GLU A 101 1.36 -3.90 -11.88
C GLU A 101 1.35 -2.39 -12.12
N TRP A 102 0.74 -1.95 -13.22
CA TRP A 102 0.62 -0.53 -13.54
C TRP A 102 -0.23 0.25 -12.53
N TRP A 103 -1.27 -0.39 -11.99
CA TRP A 103 -2.08 0.19 -10.91
C TRP A 103 -1.23 0.46 -9.67
N ARG A 104 -0.35 -0.48 -9.28
CA ARG A 104 0.57 -0.27 -8.14
C ARG A 104 1.57 0.84 -8.41
N GLN A 105 2.12 0.94 -9.62
CA GLN A 105 2.97 2.08 -10.01
C GLN A 105 2.22 3.41 -9.87
N TYR A 106 0.97 3.48 -10.33
CA TYR A 106 0.12 4.66 -10.14
C TYR A 106 -0.08 5.02 -8.67
N LEU A 107 -0.34 4.03 -7.80
CA LEU A 107 -0.50 4.28 -6.36
C LEU A 107 0.79 4.77 -5.70
N GLY A 108 1.95 4.26 -6.13
CA GLY A 108 3.26 4.77 -5.72
C GLY A 108 3.44 6.25 -6.09
N GLU A 109 3.21 6.61 -7.36
CA GLU A 109 3.26 8.01 -7.81
C GLU A 109 2.29 8.92 -7.03
N LYS A 110 1.09 8.41 -6.72
CA LYS A 110 0.08 9.15 -5.96
C LYS A 110 0.54 9.38 -4.52
N ALA A 111 1.10 8.37 -3.87
CA ALA A 111 1.65 8.49 -2.53
C ALA A 111 2.81 9.50 -2.47
N GLU A 112 3.75 9.43 -3.42
CA GLU A 112 4.87 10.37 -3.53
C GLU A 112 4.37 11.81 -3.78
N ALA A 113 3.37 11.98 -4.66
CA ALA A 113 2.78 13.30 -4.91
C ALA A 113 2.13 13.88 -3.66
N LEU A 114 1.39 13.05 -2.89
CA LEU A 114 0.80 13.46 -1.63
C LEU A 114 1.85 13.81 -0.58
N GLU A 115 2.96 13.07 -0.50
CA GLU A 115 4.08 13.39 0.39
C GLU A 115 4.78 14.68 -0.03
N ALA A 116 4.99 14.89 -1.34
CA ALA A 116 5.56 16.12 -1.87
C ALA A 116 4.64 17.33 -1.62
N GLU A 117 3.33 17.18 -1.78
CA GLU A 117 2.34 18.19 -1.43
C GLU A 117 2.32 18.48 0.07
N ARG A 118 2.36 17.46 0.93
CA ARG A 118 2.49 17.64 2.38
C ARG A 118 3.79 18.35 2.75
N THR A 119 4.89 18.03 2.07
CA THR A 119 6.19 18.67 2.32
C THR A 119 6.18 20.13 1.87
N LYS A 120 5.57 20.44 0.71
CA LYS A 120 5.39 21.81 0.22
C LYS A 120 4.41 22.61 1.09
N ALA A 121 3.31 22.00 1.50
CA ALA A 121 2.35 22.59 2.42
C ALA A 121 3.03 22.89 3.76
N ASN A 122 3.74 21.93 4.36
CA ASN A 122 4.50 22.12 5.60
C ASN A 122 5.63 23.16 5.45
N GLY A 123 6.27 23.24 4.28
CA GLY A 123 7.28 24.25 3.96
C GLY A 123 6.68 25.66 3.82
N SER A 124 5.54 25.79 3.14
CA SER A 124 4.80 27.06 3.01
C SER A 124 4.19 27.52 4.33
N TYR A 125 3.66 26.58 5.14
CA TYR A 125 3.12 26.86 6.47
C TYR A 125 4.23 27.29 7.43
N LYS A 126 5.44 26.72 7.34
CA LYS A 126 6.61 27.21 8.08
C LYS A 126 7.01 28.64 7.70
N LEU A 127 6.94 28.99 6.41
CA LEU A 127 7.28 30.34 5.94
C LEU A 127 6.24 31.38 6.40
N ASP A 128 4.94 31.07 6.30
CA ASP A 128 3.85 31.96 6.72
C ASP A 128 3.65 32.05 8.25
N LEU A 129 3.86 30.97 9.01
CA LEU A 129 3.80 31.06 10.48
C LEU A 129 5.01 31.79 11.07
N SER A 130 6.21 31.65 10.46
CA SER A 130 7.41 32.34 10.93
C SER A 130 7.35 33.86 10.75
N SER A 131 6.55 34.35 9.80
CA SER A 131 6.35 35.77 9.54
C SER A 131 5.16 36.36 10.31
N ALA A 132 4.19 35.55 10.73
CA ALA A 132 2.96 36.00 11.40
C ALA A 132 2.86 35.71 12.91
N LEU A 133 3.66 34.79 13.49
CA LEU A 133 3.59 34.44 14.91
C LEU A 133 4.79 34.93 15.72
N HIS A 134 4.52 35.48 16.90
CA HIS A 134 5.53 35.87 17.89
C HIS A 134 6.39 34.64 18.27
N PRO A 135 7.73 34.76 18.42
CA PRO A 135 8.67 33.64 18.58
C PRO A 135 8.27 32.58 19.62
N LYS A 136 7.71 33.02 20.76
CA LYS A 136 7.23 32.14 21.83
C LYS A 136 6.08 31.20 21.42
N VAL A 137 5.25 31.56 20.44
CA VAL A 137 4.16 30.70 19.95
C VAL A 137 4.70 29.65 18.98
N MET A 138 5.74 29.99 18.21
CA MET A 138 6.44 29.04 17.34
C MET A 138 7.14 27.95 18.13
N ASP A 139 7.76 28.28 19.26
CA ASP A 139 8.41 27.30 20.14
C ASP A 139 7.39 26.30 20.70
N VAL A 140 6.22 26.78 21.16
CA VAL A 140 5.14 25.92 21.66
C VAL A 140 4.55 25.06 20.55
N ALA A 141 4.32 25.60 19.35
CA ALA A 141 3.79 24.84 18.22
C ALA A 141 4.76 23.75 17.74
N LYS A 142 6.07 24.03 17.76
CA LYS A 142 7.11 23.06 17.42
C LYS A 142 7.17 21.93 18.44
N GLU A 143 7.13 22.25 19.73
CA GLU A 143 7.12 21.27 20.82
C GLU A 143 5.87 20.36 20.73
N LEU A 144 4.70 20.93 20.42
CA LEU A 144 3.47 20.17 20.24
C LEU A 144 3.53 19.24 19.03
N SER A 145 4.06 19.73 17.90
CA SER A 145 4.20 18.94 16.67
C SER A 145 5.18 17.78 16.86
N GLU A 146 6.29 18.00 17.55
CA GLU A 146 7.25 16.95 17.88
C GLU A 146 6.61 15.88 18.78
N LYS A 147 5.89 16.30 19.83
CA LYS A 147 5.13 15.38 20.70
C LYS A 147 4.11 14.54 19.92
N VAL A 148 3.30 15.16 19.06
CA VAL A 148 2.30 14.44 18.25
C VAL A 148 2.96 13.47 17.26
N SER A 149 4.11 13.82 16.70
CA SER A 149 4.85 12.93 15.79
C SER A 149 5.41 11.70 16.50
N VAL A 150 5.94 11.89 17.72
CA VAL A 150 6.45 10.81 18.57
C VAL A 150 5.29 9.92 19.01
N GLU A 151 4.20 10.51 19.46
CA GLU A 151 3.00 9.78 19.91
C GLU A 151 2.38 8.95 18.78
N ARG A 152 2.34 9.47 17.54
CA ARG A 152 1.91 8.69 16.36
C ARG A 152 2.86 7.54 16.03
N ALA A 153 4.17 7.75 16.13
CA ALA A 153 5.16 6.71 15.89
C ALA A 153 5.05 5.59 16.94
N GLU A 154 4.84 5.96 18.21
CA GLU A 154 4.61 5.02 19.31
C GLU A 154 3.29 4.25 19.16
N ASN A 155 2.20 4.92 18.80
CA ASN A 155 0.92 4.28 18.53
C ASN A 155 0.99 3.30 17.34
N ASN A 156 1.67 3.67 16.27
CA ASN A 156 1.88 2.79 15.12
C ASN A 156 2.75 1.58 15.49
N LYS A 157 3.78 1.78 16.32
CA LYS A 157 4.62 0.69 16.85
C LYS A 157 3.78 -0.26 17.71
N ALA A 158 2.95 0.27 18.62
CA ALA A 158 2.08 -0.53 19.47
C ALA A 158 1.06 -1.35 18.65
N ALA A 159 0.42 -0.74 17.66
CA ALA A 159 -0.52 -1.43 16.77
C ALA A 159 0.15 -2.56 15.97
N ARG A 160 1.39 -2.34 15.51
CA ARG A 160 2.17 -3.34 14.78
C ARG A 160 2.54 -4.53 15.69
N LEU A 161 3.02 -4.26 16.91
CA LEU A 161 3.33 -5.31 17.88
C LEU A 161 2.09 -6.13 18.26
N GLU A 162 0.94 -5.47 18.44
CA GLU A 162 -0.33 -6.15 18.73
C GLU A 162 -0.79 -7.05 17.58
N LYS A 163 -0.64 -6.60 16.33
CA LYS A 163 -0.93 -7.43 15.15
C LYS A 163 -0.06 -8.69 15.14
N ILE A 164 1.24 -8.55 15.41
CA ILE A 164 2.16 -9.71 15.48
C ILE A 164 1.73 -10.68 16.57
N ARG A 165 1.39 -10.20 17.78
CA ARG A 165 0.90 -11.05 18.88
C ARG A 165 -0.32 -11.89 18.47
N ARG A 166 -1.27 -11.29 17.75
CA ARG A 166 -2.47 -11.99 17.28
C ARG A 166 -2.15 -13.05 16.22
N THR A 167 -1.28 -12.72 15.28
CA THR A 167 -0.92 -13.61 14.16
C THR A 167 -0.08 -14.80 14.62
N VAL A 168 0.89 -14.55 15.48
CA VAL A 168 1.91 -15.52 15.92
C VAL A 168 1.28 -16.76 16.61
N GLY A 169 0.16 -16.59 17.32
CA GLY A 169 -0.55 -17.71 17.94
C GLY A 169 -1.25 -18.66 16.96
N SER A 170 -1.60 -18.20 15.75
CA SER A 170 -2.39 -18.99 14.77
C SER A 170 -1.58 -19.56 13.61
N VAL A 171 -0.33 -19.13 13.44
CA VAL A 171 0.53 -19.62 12.34
C VAL A 171 1.19 -20.96 12.68
N THR A 172 1.58 -21.70 11.65
CA THR A 172 2.34 -22.95 11.76
C THR A 172 3.80 -22.69 12.15
N ASP A 173 4.54 -23.75 12.49
CA ASP A 173 5.95 -23.64 12.90
C ASP A 173 6.85 -23.11 11.78
N ASP A 174 6.59 -23.51 10.52
CA ASP A 174 7.30 -22.94 9.36
C ASP A 174 6.87 -21.48 9.12
N GLY A 175 5.60 -21.15 9.34
CA GLY A 175 5.13 -19.76 9.29
C GLY A 175 5.79 -18.85 10.34
N LEU A 176 6.16 -19.38 11.52
CA LEU A 176 6.94 -18.63 12.51
C LEU A 176 8.36 -18.31 12.03
N ARG A 177 8.99 -19.22 11.29
CA ARG A 177 10.33 -19.00 10.70
C ARG A 177 10.29 -17.92 9.62
N GLU A 178 9.26 -17.96 8.76
CA GLU A 178 9.03 -16.93 7.75
C GLU A 178 8.76 -15.57 8.39
N LEU A 179 7.90 -15.50 9.42
CA LEU A 179 7.67 -14.27 10.16
C LEU A 179 8.95 -13.73 10.80
N TYR A 180 9.79 -14.60 11.36
CA TYR A 180 11.07 -14.20 11.94
C TYR A 180 12.04 -13.62 10.90
N ALA A 181 12.07 -14.19 9.69
CA ALA A 181 12.88 -13.67 8.58
C ALA A 181 12.36 -12.32 8.07
N LEU A 182 11.04 -12.13 8.03
CA LEU A 182 10.38 -10.93 7.52
C LEU A 182 10.53 -9.72 8.46
N HIS A 183 10.55 -9.93 9.78
CA HIS A 183 10.61 -8.84 10.76
C HIS A 183 12.06 -8.61 11.20
N THR A 184 12.52 -7.36 11.18
CA THR A 184 13.91 -7.00 11.51
C THR A 184 14.05 -6.28 12.86
N ALA A 185 12.97 -5.74 13.41
CA ALA A 185 12.99 -5.05 14.69
C ALA A 185 13.09 -6.03 15.87
N ALA A 186 13.92 -5.71 16.86
CA ALA A 186 14.18 -6.57 18.01
C ALA A 186 12.91 -6.90 18.82
N ASP A 187 12.05 -5.91 19.04
CA ASP A 187 10.81 -6.06 19.81
C ASP A 187 9.80 -7.01 19.11
N GLU A 188 9.76 -6.97 17.78
CA GLU A 188 8.89 -7.81 16.96
C GLU A 188 9.39 -9.26 16.94
N ARG A 189 10.71 -9.43 16.79
CA ARG A 189 11.37 -10.74 16.88
C ARG A 189 11.22 -11.37 18.25
N SER A 190 11.27 -10.59 19.32
CA SER A 190 11.09 -11.10 20.69
C SER A 190 9.72 -11.77 20.88
N ILE A 191 8.65 -11.22 20.28
CA ILE A 191 7.31 -11.83 20.32
C ILE A 191 7.29 -13.18 19.58
N ILE A 192 7.91 -13.22 18.39
CA ILE A 192 7.97 -14.44 17.57
C ILE A 192 8.81 -15.53 18.25
N ILE A 193 9.97 -15.17 18.81
CA ILE A 193 10.84 -16.06 19.58
C ILE A 193 10.09 -16.59 20.81
N GLY A 194 9.39 -15.73 21.54
CA GLY A 194 8.63 -16.14 22.73
C GLY A 194 7.54 -17.15 22.43
N GLU A 195 6.92 -17.09 21.25
CA GLU A 195 5.97 -18.13 20.82
C GLU A 195 6.67 -19.41 20.35
N ALA A 196 7.77 -19.29 19.61
CA ALA A 196 8.57 -20.44 19.22
C ALA A 196 9.09 -21.22 20.43
N ASP A 197 9.44 -20.51 21.52
CA ASP A 197 9.84 -21.10 22.79
C ASP A 197 8.69 -21.85 23.47
N LYS A 198 7.50 -21.24 23.56
CA LYS A 198 6.29 -21.91 24.08
C LYS A 198 5.96 -23.20 23.35
N ARG A 199 6.25 -23.27 22.04
CA ARG A 199 6.06 -24.46 21.19
C ARG A 199 7.22 -25.45 21.25
N GLY A 200 8.28 -25.15 22.01
CA GLY A 200 9.45 -26.00 22.18
C GLY A 200 10.34 -26.10 20.94
N LEU A 201 10.23 -25.15 20.00
CA LEU A 201 10.97 -25.17 18.73
C LEU A 201 12.44 -24.77 18.92
N LEU A 202 12.74 -23.92 19.91
CA LEU A 202 14.11 -23.49 20.22
C LEU A 202 14.95 -24.63 20.80
N ALA A 203 14.37 -25.43 21.70
CA ALA A 203 15.04 -26.61 22.26
C ALA A 203 15.32 -27.69 21.20
N LYS A 204 14.40 -27.87 20.22
CA LYS A 204 14.59 -28.79 19.10
C LYS A 204 15.73 -28.33 18.16
N ALA A 205 15.83 -27.03 17.89
CA ALA A 205 16.91 -26.48 17.06
C ALA A 205 18.31 -26.65 17.70
N MET A 206 18.42 -26.45 19.02
CA MET A 206 19.68 -26.65 19.76
C MET A 206 20.10 -28.13 19.84
N ASN A 207 19.14 -29.06 19.94
CA ASN A 207 19.43 -30.50 19.95
C ASN A 207 19.84 -31.04 18.56
N GLN A 208 19.33 -30.45 17.48
CA GLN A 208 19.75 -30.81 16.11
C GLN A 208 21.16 -30.32 15.79
N THR A 209 21.52 -29.10 16.20
CA THR A 209 22.88 -28.56 15.98
C THR A 209 23.95 -29.31 16.77
N ASN A 210 23.64 -29.80 17.97
CA ASN A 210 24.58 -30.62 18.75
C ASN A 210 24.79 -32.04 18.19
N ASN A 211 23.81 -32.59 17.47
CA ASN A 211 23.93 -33.89 16.81
C ASN A 211 24.65 -33.82 15.44
N GLU A 212 24.70 -32.65 14.81
CA GLU A 212 25.45 -32.43 13.57
C GLU A 212 26.92 -32.05 13.83
N ALA A 213 27.23 -31.60 15.05
CA ALA A 213 28.58 -31.25 15.48
C ALA A 213 29.35 -32.39 16.19
N ALA A 214 28.71 -33.55 16.38
CA ALA A 214 29.28 -34.77 16.97
C ALA A 214 29.52 -35.83 15.88
#